data_AF-A0A816U7X0-F1
#
_entry.id   AF-A0A816U7X0-F1
#
_cell.length_a   1.000
_cell.length_b   1.000
_cell.length_c   1.000
_cell.angle_alpha   90.00
_cell.angle_beta   90.00
_cell.angle_gamma   90.00
#
_symmetry.space_group_name_H-M   'P 1'
#
loop_
_entity.id
_entity.type
_entity.pdbx_description
1 polymer ?
#
loop_
_entity_poly.entity_id
_entity_poly.type
_entity_poly.pdbx_seq_one_letter_code
_entity_poly.pdbx_strand_id
1 'polypeptide(L)'
;MIRLPKENISLAIVQSKPLSMVSMMSEEEDYFVKTPQKTISDILETRKVERCYVRCTIASIDNDMGWYYISCKVCGTKLDMLHNNVHPGRTYELDIRCMLYCTKCKMLNPKLKLRY
;
A
#
# COMPACT_ATOMS: atom_id res chain seq x y z
N MET A 1 -20.81 -21.13 -6.61
CA MET A 1 -20.77 -20.09 -7.67
C MET A 1 -21.00 -18.75 -6.99
N ILE A 2 -19.93 -18.09 -6.51
CA ILE A 2 -20.05 -16.82 -5.79
C ILE A 2 -19.61 -15.69 -6.73
N ARG A 3 -20.52 -14.73 -6.93
CA ARG A 3 -20.30 -13.52 -7.72
C ARG A 3 -19.50 -12.53 -6.89
N LEU A 4 -18.39 -12.06 -7.45
CA LEU A 4 -17.57 -10.98 -6.92
C LEU A 4 -18.39 -9.67 -6.82
N PRO A 5 -18.13 -8.81 -5.82
CA PRO A 5 -18.61 -7.44 -5.82
C PRO A 5 -18.08 -6.73 -7.06
N LYS A 6 -18.93 -5.97 -7.75
CA LYS A 6 -18.56 -5.20 -8.96
C LYS A 6 -17.77 -3.95 -8.57
N GLU A 7 -16.57 -4.13 -8.03
CA GLU A 7 -15.64 -3.02 -7.84
C GLU A 7 -14.83 -2.86 -9.13
N ASN A 8 -15.25 -1.91 -9.96
CA ASN A 8 -14.61 -1.54 -11.21
C ASN A 8 -13.32 -0.73 -10.94
N ILE A 9 -12.39 -1.28 -10.16
CA ILE A 9 -11.02 -0.74 -10.05
C ILE A 9 -10.22 -1.39 -11.18
N SER A 10 -10.52 -0.95 -12.39
CA SER A 10 -9.69 -1.24 -13.55
C SER A 10 -8.38 -0.47 -13.37
N LEU A 11 -7.32 -1.13 -12.89
CA LEU A 11 -5.96 -0.61 -13.08
C LEU A 11 -5.72 -0.59 -14.58
N ALA A 12 -5.83 0.59 -15.18
CA ALA A 12 -5.55 0.77 -16.59
C ALA A 12 -4.08 0.44 -16.84
N ILE A 13 -3.82 -0.67 -17.53
CA ILE A 13 -2.51 -0.93 -18.13
C ILE A 13 -2.39 0.03 -19.30
N VAL A 14 -1.84 1.22 -19.03
CA VAL A 14 -1.49 2.18 -20.07
C VAL A 14 -0.23 1.68 -20.75
N GLN A 15 -0.35 1.29 -22.02
CA GLN A 15 0.84 1.02 -22.85
C GLN A 15 1.73 2.26 -22.86
N SER A 16 3.05 2.06 -22.78
CA SER A 16 4.04 3.13 -22.75
C SER A 16 4.08 3.91 -24.06
N LYS A 17 3.12 4.82 -24.24
CA LYS A 17 3.30 6.00 -25.07
C LYS A 17 4.11 6.99 -24.24
N PRO A 18 5.22 7.55 -24.74
CA PRO A 18 5.86 8.67 -24.06
C PRO A 18 4.86 9.81 -24.02
N LEU A 19 4.19 9.98 -22.88
CA LEU A 19 3.27 11.08 -22.67
C LEU A 19 4.11 12.35 -22.63
N SER A 20 3.86 13.24 -23.58
CA SER A 20 4.36 14.61 -23.54
C SER A 20 3.98 15.22 -22.19
N MET A 21 4.98 15.84 -21.55
CA MET A 21 4.95 16.52 -20.26
C MET A 21 3.53 16.93 -19.82
N VAL A 22 2.95 16.18 -18.89
CA VAL A 22 1.75 16.61 -18.18
C VAL A 22 2.22 17.58 -17.10
N SER A 23 2.17 18.87 -17.41
CA SER A 23 2.27 19.94 -16.41
C SER A 23 0.92 20.03 -15.70
N MET A 24 0.81 19.34 -14.58
CA MET A 24 -0.37 19.36 -13.70
C MET A 24 0.01 20.01 -12.37
N MET A 25 0.65 21.19 -12.35
CA MET A 25 1.18 21.68 -11.07
C MET A 25 1.13 23.20 -10.89
N SER A 26 0.18 23.71 -10.09
CA SER A 26 0.11 25.12 -9.69
C SER A 26 0.37 25.37 -8.20
N GLU A 27 0.37 24.32 -7.36
CA GLU A 27 0.75 24.42 -5.94
C GLU A 27 2.08 23.71 -5.65
N GLU A 28 2.53 22.82 -6.52
CA GLU A 28 3.72 21.99 -6.30
C GLU A 28 5.06 22.64 -6.69
N GLU A 29 5.08 23.83 -7.29
CA GLU A 29 6.32 24.53 -7.64
C GLU A 29 7.24 24.73 -6.41
N ASP A 30 6.68 25.10 -5.25
CA ASP A 30 7.46 25.33 -4.03
C ASP A 30 8.04 24.03 -3.45
N TYR A 31 7.37 22.90 -3.65
CA TYR A 31 7.87 21.59 -3.23
C TYR A 31 9.09 21.16 -4.04
N PHE A 32 9.06 21.33 -5.36
CA PHE A 32 10.19 20.97 -6.25
C PHE A 32 11.33 21.97 -6.21
N VAL A 33 11.06 23.23 -5.86
CA VAL A 33 12.11 24.23 -5.63
C VAL A 33 12.88 23.92 -4.34
N LYS A 34 12.18 23.48 -3.27
CA LYS A 34 12.81 23.18 -1.96
C LYS A 34 13.33 21.76 -1.85
N THR A 35 12.77 20.80 -2.59
CA THR A 35 13.13 19.39 -2.54
C THR A 35 13.97 19.04 -3.77
N PRO A 36 15.25 18.68 -3.63
CA PRO A 36 16.10 18.41 -4.78
C PRO A 36 15.62 17.20 -5.59
N GLN A 37 15.71 17.31 -6.92
CA GLN A 37 15.61 16.15 -7.80
C GLN A 37 16.89 15.32 -7.71
N LYS A 38 16.76 14.01 -7.60
CA LYS A 38 17.89 13.08 -7.64
C LYS A 38 17.64 11.94 -8.63
N THR A 39 18.72 11.42 -9.21
CA THR A 39 18.68 10.16 -9.93
C THR A 39 18.72 8.98 -8.95
N ILE A 40 18.38 7.78 -9.42
CA ILE A 40 18.50 6.55 -8.62
C ILE A 40 19.96 6.35 -8.17
N SER A 41 20.94 6.62 -9.05
CA SER A 41 22.36 6.52 -8.71
C SER A 41 22.77 7.50 -7.59
N ASP A 42 22.32 8.76 -7.66
CA ASP A 42 22.62 9.75 -6.62
C ASP A 42 22.06 9.33 -5.24
N ILE A 43 20.89 8.68 -5.23
CA ILE A 43 20.24 8.19 -4.01
C ILE A 43 21.03 7.00 -3.44
N LEU A 44 21.51 6.09 -4.29
CA LEU A 44 22.29 4.93 -3.86
C LEU A 44 23.66 5.31 -3.28
N GLU A 45 24.24 6.42 -3.73
CA GLU A 45 25.54 6.92 -3.26
C GLU A 45 25.45 7.80 -2.01
N THR A 46 24.27 8.35 -1.68
CA THR A 46 24.13 9.26 -0.54
C THR A 46 24.27 8.53 0.80
N ARG A 47 24.95 9.18 1.74
CA ARG A 47 25.01 8.75 3.15
C ARG A 47 24.27 9.70 4.09
N LYS A 48 23.65 10.74 3.54
CA LYS A 48 22.94 11.77 4.30
C LYS A 48 21.45 11.49 4.28
N VAL A 49 20.80 11.65 5.42
CA VAL A 49 19.34 11.66 5.49
C VAL A 49 18.84 12.99 4.93
N GLU A 50 18.13 12.93 3.81
CA GLU A 50 17.55 14.11 3.15
C GLU A 50 16.22 13.75 2.47
N ARG A 51 15.40 14.77 2.19
CA ARG A 51 14.21 14.63 1.35
C ARG A 51 14.60 14.93 -0.10
N CYS A 52 14.21 14.08 -1.04
CA CYS A 52 14.39 14.29 -2.47
C CYS A 52 13.19 13.76 -3.24
N TYR A 53 13.11 14.07 -4.54
CA TYR A 53 12.18 13.41 -5.45
C TYR A 53 12.93 12.79 -6.64
N VAL A 54 12.39 11.71 -7.17
CA VAL A 54 12.92 11.02 -8.36
C VAL A 54 11.85 10.98 -9.44
N ARG A 55 12.25 11.18 -10.69
CA ARG A 55 11.40 10.90 -11.85
C ARG A 55 11.76 9.53 -12.37
N CYS A 56 10.83 8.58 -12.29
CA CYS A 56 11.04 7.20 -12.72
C CYS A 56 9.76 6.57 -13.26
N THR A 57 9.93 5.43 -13.93
CA THR A 57 8.82 4.57 -14.33
C THR A 57 8.71 3.42 -13.32
N ILE A 58 7.49 3.09 -12.89
CA ILE A 58 7.24 1.89 -12.08
C ILE A 58 7.54 0.67 -12.96
N ALA A 59 8.62 -0.06 -12.67
CA ALA A 59 9.03 -1.22 -13.47
C ALA A 59 8.27 -2.50 -13.08
N SER A 60 7.97 -2.66 -11.79
CA SER A 60 7.20 -3.78 -11.25
C SER A 60 6.60 -3.39 -9.89
N ILE A 61 5.58 -4.12 -9.46
CA ILE A 61 5.02 -4.05 -8.11
C ILE A 61 5.12 -5.45 -7.53
N ASP A 62 5.81 -5.58 -6.41
CA ASP A 62 5.82 -6.82 -5.64
C ASP A 62 4.46 -6.99 -4.96
N ASN A 63 3.75 -8.05 -5.33
CA ASN A 63 2.42 -8.37 -4.79
C ASN A 63 2.48 -9.54 -3.78
N ASP A 64 3.67 -9.99 -3.40
CA ASP A 64 3.85 -11.05 -2.43
C ASP A 64 3.55 -10.55 -1.00
N MET A 65 3.48 -11.48 -0.05
CA MET A 65 3.04 -11.23 1.33
C MET A 65 3.66 -9.97 1.94
N GLY A 66 2.83 -8.98 2.28
CA GLY A 66 3.27 -7.76 2.97
C GLY A 66 3.00 -6.44 2.25
N TRP A 67 2.53 -6.46 0.99
CA TRP A 67 2.13 -5.26 0.25
C TRP A 67 0.93 -4.52 0.86
N TYR A 68 0.21 -5.15 1.79
CA TYR A 68 -0.74 -4.50 2.67
C TYR A 68 -0.78 -5.14 4.06
N TYR A 69 -1.36 -4.42 5.01
CA TYR A 69 -1.74 -4.97 6.31
C TYR A 69 -3.11 -4.45 6.77
N ILE A 70 -3.78 -5.26 7.59
CA ILE A 70 -5.02 -4.85 8.25
C ILE A 70 -4.65 -4.06 9.50
N SER A 71 -5.32 -2.93 9.70
CA SER A 71 -5.15 -2.10 10.88
C SER A 71 -6.47 -1.76 11.55
N CYS A 72 -6.44 -1.44 12.83
CA CYS A 72 -7.56 -0.84 13.52
C CYS A 72 -7.84 0.55 12.91
N LYS A 73 -9.05 0.78 12.40
CA LYS A 73 -9.46 2.06 11.84
C LYS A 73 -9.39 3.21 12.86
N VAL A 74 -9.56 2.90 14.15
CA VAL A 74 -9.59 3.88 15.24
C VAL A 74 -8.18 4.37 15.60
N CYS A 75 -7.25 3.48 15.91
CA CYS A 75 -5.92 3.85 16.41
C CYS A 75 -4.77 3.60 15.42
N GLY A 76 -5.06 3.05 14.24
CA GLY A 76 -4.10 2.74 13.17
C GLY A 76 -3.15 1.57 13.46
N THR A 77 -3.30 0.88 14.59
CA THR A 77 -2.41 -0.23 14.96
C THR A 77 -2.62 -1.42 14.03
N LYS A 78 -1.53 -1.99 13.51
CA LYS A 78 -1.55 -3.24 12.74
C LYS A 78 -2.17 -4.35 13.58
N LEU A 79 -3.04 -5.13 12.96
CA LEU A 79 -3.71 -6.26 13.59
C LEU A 79 -3.11 -7.54 13.03
N ASP A 80 -2.74 -8.45 13.92
CA ASP A 80 -2.34 -9.80 13.55
C ASP A 80 -3.56 -10.72 13.61
N MET A 81 -3.68 -11.60 12.63
CA MET A 81 -4.71 -12.64 12.62
C MET A 81 -4.43 -13.60 13.78
N LEU A 82 -5.34 -13.69 14.75
CA LEU A 82 -5.28 -14.78 15.73
C LEU A 82 -5.57 -16.08 14.98
N HIS A 83 -4.53 -16.88 14.76
CA HIS A 83 -4.67 -18.24 14.24
C HIS A 83 -5.40 -19.09 15.30
N ASN A 84 -6.72 -19.18 15.23
CA ASN A 84 -7.43 -20.27 15.87
C ASN A 84 -7.17 -21.51 15.01
N ASN A 85 -6.38 -22.46 15.53
CA ASN A 85 -6.11 -23.81 15.01
C ASN A 85 -6.90 -24.19 13.74
N VAL A 86 -6.30 -23.90 12.57
CA VAL A 86 -6.90 -24.24 11.28
C VAL A 86 -6.60 -25.72 10.98
N HIS A 87 -7.65 -26.53 10.82
CA HIS A 87 -7.54 -27.89 10.32
C HIS A 87 -6.93 -27.90 8.90
N PRO A 88 -5.99 -28.81 8.60
CA PRO A 88 -5.33 -28.86 7.30
C PRO A 88 -6.32 -29.33 6.24
N GLY A 89 -6.61 -28.48 5.25
CA GLY A 89 -7.37 -28.89 4.05
C GLY A 89 -8.48 -27.94 3.58
N ARG A 90 -8.62 -26.73 4.14
CA ARG A 90 -9.56 -25.74 3.59
C ARG A 90 -8.84 -24.65 2.82
N THR A 91 -9.36 -24.39 1.63
CA THR A 91 -9.01 -23.29 0.73
C THR A 91 -9.01 -21.96 1.48
N TYR A 92 -8.10 -21.06 1.10
CA TYR A 92 -7.89 -19.68 1.55
C TYR A 92 -9.10 -18.75 1.39
N GLU A 93 -10.33 -19.29 1.35
CA GLU A 93 -11.50 -18.50 1.70
C GLU A 93 -11.26 -18.01 3.12
N LEU A 94 -10.96 -16.72 3.23
CA LEU A 94 -10.80 -15.96 4.44
C LEU A 94 -11.92 -16.38 5.39
N ASP A 95 -11.68 -17.35 6.27
CA ASP A 95 -12.69 -17.82 7.19
C ASP A 95 -12.85 -16.65 8.16
N ILE A 96 -13.92 -15.86 7.99
CA ILE A 96 -14.25 -14.62 8.70
C ILE A 96 -14.43 -14.86 10.22
N ARG A 97 -14.02 -16.03 10.72
CA ARG A 97 -13.90 -16.38 12.14
C ARG A 97 -12.49 -16.20 12.71
N CYS A 98 -11.54 -15.64 11.94
CA CYS A 98 -10.32 -15.11 12.53
C CYS A 98 -10.67 -13.90 13.40
N MET A 99 -10.73 -14.12 14.71
CA MET A 99 -10.96 -13.05 15.67
C MET A 99 -9.76 -12.10 15.63
N LEU A 100 -9.99 -10.81 15.37
CA LEU A 100 -8.94 -9.81 15.32
C LEU A 100 -8.97 -8.97 16.58
N TYR A 101 -7.86 -8.86 17.31
CA TYR A 101 -7.81 -8.08 18.53
C TYR A 101 -6.92 -6.85 18.38
N CYS A 102 -7.49 -5.67 18.64
CA CYS A 102 -6.70 -4.45 18.73
C CYS A 102 -6.14 -4.31 20.14
N THR A 103 -4.82 -4.48 20.28
CA THR A 103 -4.11 -4.34 21.56
C THR A 103 -4.21 -2.94 22.15
N LYS A 104 -4.21 -1.88 21.32
CA LYS A 104 -4.34 -0.50 21.79
C LYS A 104 -5.77 -0.13 22.22
N CYS A 105 -6.78 -0.50 21.43
CA CYS A 105 -8.17 -0.20 21.76
C CYS A 105 -8.79 -1.22 22.71
N LYS A 106 -8.07 -2.31 23.02
CA LYS A 106 -8.54 -3.44 23.82
C LYS A 106 -9.89 -3.99 23.35
N MET A 107 -10.05 -4.09 22.04
CA MET A 107 -11.31 -4.42 21.39
C MET A 107 -11.13 -5.62 20.47
N LEU A 108 -12.02 -6.59 20.65
CA LEU A 108 -12.19 -7.73 19.77
C LEU A 108 -13.02 -7.32 18.56
N ASN A 109 -12.60 -7.74 17.37
CA ASN A 109 -13.17 -7.42 16.07
C ASN A 109 -13.36 -5.89 15.88
N PRO A 110 -12.29 -5.09 15.96
CA PRO A 110 -12.36 -3.66 15.75
C PRO A 110 -12.79 -3.33 14.31
N LYS A 111 -13.25 -2.11 14.07
CA LYS A 111 -13.40 -1.60 12.69
C LYS A 111 -12.05 -1.66 11.97
N LEU A 112 -12.02 -2.26 10.79
CA LEU A 112 -10.80 -2.54 10.04
C LEU A 112 -10.53 -1.46 8.98
N LYS A 113 -9.25 -1.24 8.68
CA LYS A 113 -8.78 -0.46 7.53
C LYS A 113 -7.58 -1.15 6.90
N LEU A 114 -7.68 -1.40 5.59
CA LEU A 114 -6.57 -1.86 4.76
C LEU A 114 -5.55 -0.73 4.61
N ARG A 115 -4.27 -1.02 4.80
CA ARG A 115 -3.15 -0.08 4.63
C ARG A 115 -2.11 -0.69 3.72
N TYR A 116 -1.61 0.12 2.80
CA TYR A 116 -0.50 -0.17 1.89
C TYR A 116 0.72 0.61 2.35
#